data_AF-A0A936U249-F1
#
_entry.id   AF-A0A936U249-F1
#
_cell.length_a   1.000
_cell.length_b   1.000
_cell.length_c   1.000
_cell.angle_alpha   90.00
_cell.angle_beta   90.00
_cell.angle_gamma   90.00
#
_symmetry.space_group_name_H-M   'P 1'
#
loop_
_entity.id
_entity.type
_entity.pdbx_description
1 polymer ?
#
loop_
_entity_poly.entity_id
_entity_poly.type
_entity_poly.pdbx_seq_one_letter_code
_entity_poly.pdbx_strand_id
1 'polypeptide(L)'
;MTNKDLTELTDQELLDEAKKLKSFSITNALFIGFLAGIIIFSIVKNTWGMLTLIPLYFIYKMVNDPKNKRSKDLDELLKKRNLK
;
A
#
# COMPACT_ATOMS: atom_id res chain seq x y z
N MET A 1 5.80 -13.74 -8.30
CA MET A 1 6.67 -12.59 -8.56
C MET A 1 8.07 -13.03 -8.23
N THR A 2 8.95 -13.14 -9.21
CA THR A 2 10.37 -13.46 -8.98
C THR A 2 10.94 -12.36 -8.10
N ASN A 3 11.42 -12.75 -6.92
CA ASN A 3 11.93 -11.85 -5.89
C ASN A 3 13.35 -11.42 -6.29
N LYS A 4 13.49 -10.77 -7.46
CA LYS A 4 14.73 -10.06 -7.78
C LYS A 4 14.89 -9.00 -6.71
N ASP A 5 16.02 -9.07 -6.03
CA ASP A 5 16.34 -8.11 -4.98
C ASP A 5 16.40 -6.72 -5.62
N LEU A 6 15.88 -5.71 -4.94
CA LEU A 6 15.86 -4.34 -5.47
C LEU A 6 17.27 -3.87 -5.85
N THR A 7 18.30 -4.41 -5.22
CA THR A 7 19.71 -4.13 -5.51
C THR A 7 20.17 -4.61 -6.88
N GLU A 8 19.53 -5.64 -7.45
CA GLU A 8 19.87 -6.24 -8.76
C GLU A 8 19.24 -5.49 -9.94
N LEU A 9 18.32 -4.57 -9.67
CA LEU A 9 17.65 -3.77 -10.70
C LEU A 9 18.55 -2.64 -11.20
N THR A 10 18.46 -2.38 -12.51
CA THR A 10 19.06 -1.19 -13.13
C THR A 10 18.34 0.08 -12.70
N ASP A 11 18.96 1.24 -12.86
CA ASP A 11 18.39 2.50 -12.40
C ASP A 11 17.06 2.85 -13.09
N GLN A 12 16.88 2.48 -14.36
CA GLN A 12 15.61 2.64 -15.07
C GLN A 12 14.53 1.71 -14.50
N GLU A 13 14.85 0.45 -14.25
CA GLU A 13 13.92 -0.52 -13.65
C GLU A 13 13.51 -0.10 -12.23
N LEU A 14 14.43 0.47 -11.45
CA LEU A 14 14.16 1.01 -10.11
C LEU A 14 13.16 2.17 -10.15
N LEU A 15 13.32 3.10 -11.10
CA LEU A 15 12.41 4.23 -11.27
C LEU A 15 11.01 3.79 -11.70
N ASP A 16 10.91 2.79 -12.58
CA ASP A 16 9.63 2.24 -13.00
C ASP A 16 8.93 1.45 -11.89
N GLU A 17 9.67 0.67 -11.11
CA GLU A 17 9.15 0.00 -9.92
C GLU A 17 8.66 1.04 -8.89
N ALA A 18 9.37 2.16 -8.73
CA ALA A 18 8.97 3.23 -7.81
C ALA A 18 7.66 3.89 -8.23
N LYS A 19 7.46 4.13 -9.53
CA LYS A 19 6.17 4.64 -10.04
C LYS A 19 5.04 3.64 -9.79
N LYS A 20 5.28 2.34 -10.00
CA LYS A 20 4.30 1.28 -9.73
C LYS A 20 3.93 1.22 -8.24
N LEU A 21 4.91 1.20 -7.35
CA LEU A 21 4.67 1.16 -5.90
C LEU A 21 4.02 2.44 -5.38
N LYS A 22 4.33 3.60 -5.96
CA LYS A 22 3.65 4.87 -5.66
C LYS A 22 2.18 4.82 -6.05
N SER A 23 1.87 4.37 -7.27
CA SER A 23 0.48 4.20 -7.73
C SER A 23 -0.29 3.20 -6.86
N PHE A 24 0.36 2.08 -6.50
CA PHE A 24 -0.20 1.11 -5.56
C PHE A 24 -0.50 1.76 -4.21
N SER A 25 0.43 2.53 -3.63
CA SER A 25 0.26 3.18 -2.32
C SER A 25 -0.91 4.18 -2.33
N ILE A 26 -1.05 4.97 -3.38
CA ILE A 26 -2.17 5.92 -3.54
C ILE A 26 -3.49 5.17 -3.62
N THR A 27 -3.55 4.14 -4.46
CA THR A 27 -4.74 3.30 -4.62
C THR A 27 -5.11 2.64 -3.29
N ASN A 28 -4.12 2.10 -2.58
CA ASN A 28 -4.29 1.47 -1.27
C ASN A 28 -4.85 2.47 -0.24
N ALA A 29 -4.30 3.69 -0.19
CA ALA A 29 -4.78 4.76 0.69
C ALA A 29 -6.23 5.17 0.38
N LEU A 30 -6.58 5.27 -0.90
CA LEU A 30 -7.95 5.58 -1.34
C LEU A 30 -8.94 4.49 -0.88
N PHE A 31 -8.61 3.22 -1.06
CA PHE A 31 -9.43 2.11 -0.60
C PHE A 31 -9.54 2.07 0.94
N ILE A 32 -8.45 2.31 1.68
CA ILE A 32 -8.50 2.39 3.15
C ILE A 32 -9.42 3.53 3.59
N GLY A 33 -9.33 4.71 2.97
CA GLY A 33 -10.21 5.84 3.26
C GLY A 33 -11.67 5.54 2.96
N PHE A 34 -11.96 4.87 1.85
CA PHE A 34 -13.31 4.42 1.49
C PHE A 34 -13.87 3.43 2.52
N LEU A 35 -13.08 2.42 2.91
CA LEU A 35 -13.46 1.44 3.92
C LEU A 35 -13.68 2.07 5.30
N ALA A 36 -12.83 3.04 5.68
CA ALA A 36 -13.02 3.83 6.90
C ALA A 36 -14.33 4.64 6.86
N GLY A 37 -14.67 5.22 5.71
CA GLY A 37 -15.95 5.89 5.49
C GLY A 37 -17.15 4.96 5.68
N ILE A 38 -17.07 3.72 5.17
CA ILE A 38 -18.11 2.70 5.38
C ILE A 38 -18.27 2.38 6.87
N ILE A 39 -17.17 2.23 7.61
CA ILE A 39 -17.20 1.97 9.05
C ILE A 39 -17.91 3.12 9.78
N ILE A 40 -17.56 4.38 9.48
CA ILE A 40 -18.20 5.57 10.08
C ILE A 40 -19.69 5.60 9.75
N PHE A 41 -20.08 5.37 8.50
CA PHE A 41 -21.48 5.33 8.09
C PHE A 41 -22.27 4.23 8.81
N SER A 42 -21.67 3.04 8.96
CA SER A 42 -22.25 1.91 9.68
C SER A 42 -22.48 2.23 11.16
N ILE A 43 -21.56 2.95 11.81
CA ILE A 43 -21.73 3.44 13.19
C ILE A 43 -22.91 4.42 13.27
N VAL A 44 -22.98 5.40 12.36
CA VAL A 44 -24.07 6.40 12.33
C VAL A 44 -25.43 5.76 12.08
N LYS A 45 -25.50 4.73 11.24
CA LYS A 45 -26.73 3.97 10.95
C LYS A 45 -27.01 2.85 11.96
N ASN A 46 -26.22 2.76 13.03
CA ASN A 46 -26.30 1.73 14.07
C ASN A 46 -26.33 0.29 13.52
N THR A 47 -25.73 0.09 12.33
CA THR A 47 -25.68 -1.19 11.65
C THR A 47 -24.39 -1.89 12.04
N TRP A 48 -24.29 -2.25 13.32
CA TRP A 48 -23.13 -2.94 13.88
C TRP A 48 -23.12 -4.42 13.54
N GLY A 49 -21.96 -4.98 13.20
CA GLY A 49 -21.79 -6.40 12.94
C GLY A 49 -20.84 -6.70 11.78
N MET A 50 -21.18 -7.70 10.95
CA MET A 50 -20.31 -8.19 9.87
C MET A 50 -19.90 -7.09 8.86
N LEU A 51 -20.74 -6.08 8.67
CA LEU A 51 -20.47 -4.94 7.78
C LEU A 51 -19.30 -4.06 8.26
N THR A 52 -18.92 -4.07 9.54
CA THR A 52 -17.71 -3.37 10.02
C THR A 52 -16.49 -4.30 10.04
N LEU A 53 -16.70 -5.59 10.31
CA LEU A 53 -15.63 -6.59 10.35
C LEU A 53 -14.97 -6.82 8.99
N ILE A 54 -15.78 -6.87 7.92
CA ILE A 54 -15.27 -7.07 6.56
C ILE A 54 -14.31 -5.92 6.15
N PRO A 55 -14.73 -4.64 6.21
CA PRO A 55 -13.82 -3.52 5.95
C PRO A 55 -12.57 -3.53 6.83
N LEU A 56 -12.72 -3.84 8.12
CA LEU A 56 -11.60 -3.85 9.06
C LEU A 56 -10.54 -4.91 8.69
N TYR A 57 -10.98 -6.10 8.29
CA TYR A 57 -10.09 -7.15 7.81
C TYR A 57 -9.35 -6.74 6.53
N PHE A 58 -10.04 -6.11 5.57
CA PHE A 58 -9.40 -5.61 4.35
C PHE A 58 -8.36 -4.52 4.64
N ILE A 59 -8.67 -3.57 5.53
CA ILE A 59 -7.71 -2.56 5.98
C ILE A 59 -6.47 -3.23 6.60
N TYR A 60 -6.67 -4.18 7.51
CA TYR A 60 -5.55 -4.91 8.12
C TYR A 60 -4.66 -5.61 7.08
N LYS A 61 -5.28 -6.28 6.10
CA LYS A 61 -4.56 -6.96 5.01
C LYS A 61 -3.77 -5.97 4.14
N MET A 62 -4.37 -4.82 3.80
CA MET A 62 -3.73 -3.79 2.98
C MET A 62 -2.59 -3.06 3.69
N VAL A 63 -2.71 -2.86 5.00
CA VAL A 63 -1.65 -2.23 5.81
C VAL A 63 -0.44 -3.17 5.93
N ASN A 64 -0.68 -4.46 6.12
CA ASN A 64 0.35 -5.48 6.24
C ASN A 64 0.89 -6.00 4.88
N ASP A 65 0.49 -5.40 3.76
CA ASP A 65 0.95 -5.84 2.45
C ASP A 65 2.49 -5.68 2.33
N PRO A 66 3.22 -6.72 1.90
CA PRO A 66 4.68 -6.67 1.77
C PRO A 66 5.16 -5.57 0.81
N LYS A 67 4.32 -5.11 -0.12
CA LYS A 67 4.62 -3.98 -1.00
C LYS A 67 4.83 -2.67 -0.25
N ASN A 68 4.21 -2.49 0.93
CA ASN A 68 4.47 -1.31 1.77
C ASN A 68 5.89 -1.30 2.33
N LYS A 69 6.44 -2.47 2.71
CA LYS A 69 7.84 -2.60 3.13
C LYS A 69 8.78 -2.39 1.95
N ARG A 70 8.53 -3.08 0.84
CA ARG A 70 9.30 -2.95 -0.42
C ARG A 70 9.35 -1.51 -0.94
N SER A 71 8.28 -0.74 -0.77
CA SER A 71 8.23 0.69 -1.14
C SER A 71 9.20 1.53 -0.31
N LYS A 72 9.35 1.26 0.99
CA LYS A 72 10.34 1.93 1.85
C LYS A 72 11.77 1.56 1.46
N ASP A 73 12.03 0.26 1.29
CA ASP A 73 13.35 -0.24 0.91
C ASP A 73 13.79 0.34 -0.45
N LEU A 74 12.84 0.48 -1.38
CA LEU A 74 13.08 1.11 -2.68
C LEU A 74 13.39 2.61 -2.57
N ASP A 75 12.67 3.37 -1.74
CA ASP A 75 12.93 4.80 -1.53
C ASP A 75 14.31 5.03 -0.87
N GLU A 76 14.73 4.14 0.04
CA GLU A 76 16.08 4.17 0.60
C GLU A 76 17.16 3.87 -0.45
N LEU A 77 16.95 2.88 -1.31
CA LEU A 77 17.89 2.54 -2.39
C LEU A 77 18.01 3.68 -3.42
N LEU A 78 16.91 4.30 -3.79
CA LEU A 78 16.91 5.44 -4.72
C LEU A 78 17.69 6.63 -4.14
N LYS A 79 17.55 6.92 -2.84
CA LYS A 79 18.34 7.96 -2.15
C LYS A 79 19.83 7.61 -2.11
N LYS A 80 20.17 6.36 -1.79
CA LYS A 80 21.57 5.90 -1.78
C LYS A 80 22.23 6.04 -3.15
N ARG A 81 21.48 5.82 -4.24
CA ARG A 81 21.97 5.98 -5.62
C ARG A 81 21.86 7.40 -6.17
N ASN A 82 21.45 8.40 -5.37
CA ASN A 82 21.22 9.78 -5.80
C ASN A 82 20.25 9.91 -6.99
N LEU A 83 19.29 8.99 -7.11
CA LEU A 83 18.26 9.01 -8.16
C LEU A 83 17.02 9.82 -7.73
N LYS A 84 16.96 10.25 -6.46
CA LYS A 84 15.87 11.02 -5.86
C LYS A 84 16.31 11.69 -4.56
#